data_AF-A0A2N2LXB4-F1
#
_entry.id   AF-A0A2N2LXB4-F1
#
_cell.length_a   1.000
_cell.length_b   1.000
_cell.length_c   1.000
_cell.angle_alpha   90.00
_cell.angle_beta   90.00
_cell.angle_gamma   90.00
#
_symmetry.space_group_name_H-M   'P 1'
#
loop_
_entity.id
_entity.type
_entity.pdbx_description
1 polymer ?
#
loop_
_entity_poly.entity_id
_entity_poly.type
_entity_poly.pdbx_seq_one_letter_code
_entity_poly.pdbx_strand_id
1 'polypeptide(L)'
;MDRKNDRGGRMNQIDKLKLVEQFSRKSDLAVGQTKITRVSDFISVYIETIGDIGHSVYLDEYKVDGMTYNAGYSSRSDTLYISQTS
;
A
#
# COMPACT_ATOMS: atom_id res chain seq x y z
N MET A 1 28.31 -7.34 -9.59
CA MET A 1 27.26 -7.74 -8.63
C MET A 1 25.93 -7.63 -9.33
N ASP A 2 25.24 -8.75 -9.47
CA ASP A 2 24.04 -8.97 -10.30
C ASP A 2 22.90 -8.00 -9.98
N ARG A 3 22.49 -7.20 -10.97
CA ARG A 3 21.13 -6.65 -11.04
C ARG A 3 20.33 -7.53 -11.99
N LYS A 4 19.78 -8.62 -11.46
CA LYS A 4 18.80 -9.41 -12.18
C LYS A 4 17.54 -8.56 -12.35
N ASN A 5 17.16 -8.39 -13.62
CA ASN A 5 15.81 -8.07 -14.08
C ASN A 5 14.76 -8.74 -13.17
N ASP A 6 13.94 -7.95 -12.48
CA ASP A 6 12.71 -8.45 -11.87
C ASP A 6 11.51 -7.71 -12.48
N ARG A 7 10.53 -8.49 -12.90
CA ARG A 7 9.43 -8.10 -13.78
C ARG A 7 8.37 -7.38 -12.93
N GLY A 8 8.19 -6.07 -13.10
CA GLY A 8 7.13 -5.28 -12.44
C GLY A 8 7.21 -5.34 -10.91
N GLY A 9 8.13 -4.56 -10.31
CA GLY A 9 8.54 -4.69 -8.91
C GLY A 9 7.38 -4.88 -7.92
N ARG A 10 7.26 -6.08 -7.35
CA ARG A 10 6.38 -6.34 -6.19
C ARG A 10 7.07 -5.76 -4.96
N MET A 11 6.43 -4.81 -4.29
CA MET A 11 6.82 -4.46 -2.92
C MET A 11 6.59 -5.68 -2.02
N ASN A 12 7.61 -6.09 -1.29
CA ASN A 12 7.51 -7.23 -0.37
C ASN A 12 6.71 -6.86 0.89
N GLN A 13 6.33 -7.86 1.69
CA GLN A 13 5.53 -7.66 2.90
C GLN A 13 6.24 -6.86 3.99
N ILE A 14 7.57 -6.97 4.09
CA ILE A 14 8.38 -6.25 5.10
C ILE A 14 8.39 -4.74 4.78
N ASP A 15 8.56 -4.38 3.51
CA ASP A 15 8.57 -2.97 3.09
C ASP A 15 7.17 -2.36 3.18
N LYS A 16 6.12 -3.12 2.84
CA LYS A 16 4.72 -2.71 3.09
C LYS A 16 4.48 -2.43 4.58
N LEU A 17 4.89 -3.34 5.47
CA LEU A 17 4.73 -3.17 6.92
C LEU A 17 5.39 -1.88 7.42
N LYS A 18 6.62 -1.58 6.98
CA LYS A 18 7.32 -0.34 7.35
C LYS A 18 6.57 0.92 6.93
N LEU A 19 5.90 0.89 5.78
CA LEU A 19 5.09 2.03 5.32
C LEU A 19 3.81 2.17 6.16
N VAL A 20 3.15 1.06 6.50
CA VAL A 20 1.98 1.05 7.39
C VAL A 20 2.36 1.57 8.78
N GLU A 21 3.48 1.13 9.34
CA GLU A 21 4.00 1.62 10.63
C GLU A 21 4.27 3.13 10.60
N GLN A 22 4.86 3.63 9.51
CA GLN A 22 5.13 5.05 9.36
C GLN A 22 3.84 5.86 9.21
N PHE A 23 2.89 5.39 8.42
CA PHE A 23 1.56 6.01 8.30
C PHE A 23 0.81 6.03 9.64
N SER A 24 0.87 4.94 10.41
CA SER A 24 0.20 4.87 11.73
C SER A 24 0.75 5.90 12.72
N ARG A 25 2.02 6.29 12.58
CA ARG A 25 2.73 7.18 13.51
C ARG A 25 2.88 8.61 13.01
N LYS A 26 2.64 8.86 11.72
CA LYS A 26 2.78 10.17 11.07
C LYS A 26 1.60 10.42 10.15
N SER A 27 0.98 11.60 10.26
CA SER A 27 -0.12 12.00 9.38
C SER A 27 0.31 12.36 7.95
N ASP A 28 1.62 12.40 7.65
CA ASP A 28 2.12 12.79 6.33
C ASP A 28 2.03 11.63 5.32
N LEU A 29 1.38 11.92 4.19
CA LEU A 29 0.98 10.97 3.14
C LEU A 29 2.10 10.64 2.12
N ALA A 30 3.33 11.06 2.40
CA ALA A 30 4.50 10.77 1.59
C ALA A 30 5.59 10.15 2.47
N VAL A 31 5.82 8.85 2.28
CA VAL A 31 6.88 8.12 2.98
C VAL A 31 7.90 7.66 1.94
N GLY A 32 8.99 8.42 1.79
CA GLY A 32 9.98 8.18 0.74
C GLY A 32 9.48 8.59 -0.64
N GLN A 33 9.74 7.77 -1.67
CA GLN A 33 9.28 8.00 -3.05
C GLN A 33 7.86 7.49 -3.31
N THR A 34 7.38 6.52 -2.51
CA THR A 34 6.08 5.88 -2.72
C THR A 34 4.94 6.74 -2.18
N LYS A 35 3.91 6.92 -3.00
CA LYS A 35 2.69 7.65 -2.62
C LYS A 35 1.84 6.78 -1.68
N ILE A 36 1.33 7.36 -0.59
CA ILE A 36 0.34 6.68 0.27
C ILE A 36 -1.03 7.33 0.03
N THR A 37 -2.03 6.50 -0.27
CA THR A 37 -3.42 6.95 -0.46
C THR A 37 -4.32 6.23 0.54
N ARG A 38 -4.93 6.99 1.45
CA ARG A 38 -5.98 6.47 2.31
C ARG A 38 -7.23 6.22 1.47
N VAL A 39 -7.79 5.03 1.58
CA VAL A 39 -9.09 4.67 1.02
C VAL A 39 -10.10 4.58 2.15
N SER A 40 -11.38 4.42 1.82
CA SER A 40 -12.43 4.26 2.85
C SER A 40 -12.08 3.13 3.82
N ASP A 41 -12.44 3.33 5.08
CA ASP A 41 -12.26 2.32 6.13
C ASP A 41 -13.02 1.03 5.78
N PHE A 42 -12.59 -0.10 6.35
CA PHE A 42 -13.18 -1.44 6.13
C PHE A 42 -13.06 -2.00 4.70
N ILE A 43 -12.34 -1.32 3.81
CA ILE A 43 -12.04 -1.83 2.47
C ILE A 43 -10.91 -2.87 2.53
N SER A 44 -11.10 -4.02 1.88
CA SER A 44 -10.08 -5.07 1.68
C SER A 44 -9.66 -5.25 0.21
N VAL A 45 -10.40 -4.64 -0.73
CA VAL A 45 -10.07 -4.58 -2.16
C VAL A 45 -10.40 -3.18 -2.67
N TYR A 46 -9.42 -2.51 -3.26
CA TYR A 46 -9.59 -1.19 -3.87
C TYR A 46 -9.52 -1.30 -5.39
N ILE A 47 -10.37 -0.57 -6.11
CA ILE A 47 -10.28 -0.45 -7.57
C ILE A 47 -9.51 0.82 -7.89
N GLU A 48 -8.25 0.67 -8.34
CA GLU A 48 -7.52 1.80 -8.91
C GLU A 48 -7.96 2.04 -10.35
N THR A 49 -8.18 3.29 -10.71
CA THR A 49 -8.55 3.68 -12.08
C THR A 49 -7.37 4.41 -12.73
N ILE A 50 -6.89 3.87 -13.85
CA ILE A 50 -5.81 4.47 -14.66
C ILE A 50 -6.34 4.61 -16.09
N GLY A 51 -6.68 5.84 -16.49
CA GLY A 51 -7.47 6.07 -17.70
C GLY A 51 -8.84 5.41 -17.58
N ASP A 52 -9.23 4.61 -18.57
CA ASP A 52 -10.50 3.88 -18.58
C ASP A 52 -10.40 2.45 -18.01
N ILE A 53 -9.23 2.07 -17.45
CA ILE A 53 -8.97 0.73 -16.95
C ILE A 53 -9.06 0.72 -15.43
N GLY A 54 -9.93 -0.14 -14.91
CA GLY A 54 -9.97 -0.52 -13.49
C GLY A 54 -9.02 -1.68 -13.19
N HIS A 55 -8.24 -1.57 -12.12
CA HIS A 55 -7.37 -2.63 -11.62
C HIS A 55 -7.64 -2.88 -10.13
N SER A 56 -7.86 -4.15 -9.77
CA SER A 56 -8.12 -4.52 -8.39
C SER A 56 -6.81 -4.64 -7.61
N VAL A 57 -6.69 -3.87 -6.54
CA VAL A 57 -5.62 -3.94 -5.56
C VAL A 57 -6.15 -4.62 -4.31
N TYR A 58 -5.68 -5.83 -4.04
CA TYR A 58 -5.99 -6.56 -2.81
C TYR A 58 -5.15 -6.02 -1.66
N LEU A 59 -5.80 -5.83 -0.51
CA LEU A 59 -5.19 -5.28 0.68
C LEU A 59 -4.99 -6.39 1.71
N ASP A 60 -3.75 -6.60 2.15
CA ASP A 60 -3.42 -7.55 3.22
C ASP A 60 -3.62 -6.87 4.59
N GLU A 61 -3.99 -7.64 5.63
CA GLU A 61 -4.12 -7.12 7.00
C GLU A 61 -2.76 -6.91 7.68
N TYR A 62 -2.62 -5.81 8.41
CA TYR A 62 -1.47 -5.46 9.24
C TYR A 62 -1.96 -4.94 10.60
N LYS A 63 -1.30 -5.36 11.68
CA LYS A 63 -1.57 -4.89 13.04
C LYS A 63 -0.41 -4.02 13.51
N VAL A 64 -0.70 -2.76 13.83
CA VAL A 64 0.31 -1.77 14.24
C VAL A 64 -0.23 -0.98 15.42
N ASP A 65 0.54 -0.94 16.51
CA ASP A 65 0.25 -0.13 17.71
C ASP A 65 -1.18 -0.33 18.26
N GLY A 66 -1.73 -1.54 18.14
CA GLY A 66 -3.08 -1.91 18.60
C GLY A 66 -4.22 -1.65 17.59
N MET A 67 -3.91 -1.03 16.46
CA MET A 67 -4.85 -0.73 15.37
C MET A 67 -4.69 -1.74 14.23
N THR A 68 -5.76 -1.91 13.44
CA THR A 68 -5.77 -2.83 12.29
C THR A 68 -5.89 -2.01 11.01
N TYR A 69 -4.99 -2.29 10.07
CA TYR A 69 -4.93 -1.65 8.75
C TYR A 69 -4.97 -2.72 7.67
N ASN A 70 -5.63 -2.43 6.54
CA ASN A 70 -5.41 -3.20 5.32
C ASN A 70 -4.57 -2.37 4.35
N ALA A 71 -3.54 -2.98 3.75
CA ALA A 71 -2.69 -2.29 2.79
C ALA A 71 -2.30 -3.14 1.58
N GLY A 72 -2.27 -2.49 0.41
CA GLY A 72 -1.91 -3.11 -0.86
C GLY A 72 -1.19 -2.12 -1.76
N TYR A 73 -0.19 -2.63 -2.49
CA TYR A 73 0.67 -1.82 -3.35
C TYR A 73 0.34 -2.04 -4.82
N SER A 74 0.23 -0.94 -5.56
CA SER A 74 0.21 -0.96 -7.02
C SER A 74 1.54 -0.48 -7.57
N SER A 75 2.22 -1.36 -8.31
CA SER A 75 3.42 -1.01 -9.07
C SER A 75 3.12 -0.16 -10.31
N ARG A 76 1.84 -0.04 -10.71
CA ARG A 76 1.44 0.78 -11.86
C ARG A 76 1.46 2.27 -11.54
N SER A 77 0.99 2.61 -10.34
CA SER A 77 0.86 3.98 -9.85
C SER A 77 1.89 4.34 -8.77
N ASP A 78 2.80 3.40 -8.45
CA ASP A 78 3.72 3.48 -7.31
C ASP A 78 3.02 3.98 -6.03
N THR A 79 1.86 3.39 -5.75
CA THR A 79 0.97 3.83 -4.67
C THR A 79 0.65 2.69 -3.72
N LEU A 80 0.81 2.94 -2.43
CA LEU A 80 0.28 2.12 -1.35
C LEU A 80 -1.11 2.63 -0.98
N TYR A 81 -2.13 1.78 -1.13
CA TYR A 81 -3.48 2.03 -0.67
C TYR A 81 -3.64 1.48 0.74
N ILE A 82 -4.20 2.28 1.64
CA ILE A 82 -4.39 1.90 3.05
C ILE A 82 -5.80 2.20 3.52
N SER A 83 -6.43 1.24 4.19
CA SER A 83 -7.68 1.41 4.94
C SER A 83 -7.45 1.07 6.41
N GLN A 84 -8.21 1.69 7.31
CA GLN A 84 -8.24 1.32 8.72
C GLN A 84 -9.49 0.48 8.99
N THR A 85 -9.39 -0.52 9.86
CA THR A 85 -10.49 -1.43 10.18
C THR A 85 -10.77 -1.56 11.69
N SER A 86 -9.88 -1.05 12.53
CA SER A 86 -10.11 -0.82 13.96
C SER A 86 -9.20 0.29 14.45
#